data_AF-A0A504XL02-F1
#
_entry.id   AF-A0A504XL02-F1
#
_cell.length_a   1.000
_cell.length_b   1.000
_cell.length_c   1.000
_cell.angle_alpha   90.00
_cell.angle_beta   90.00
_cell.angle_gamma   90.00
#
_symmetry.space_group_name_H-M   'P 1'
#
loop_
_entity.id
_entity.type
_entity.pdbx_description
1 polymer ?
#
loop_
_entity_poly.entity_id
_entity_poly.type
_entity_poly.pdbx_seq_one_letter_code
_entity_poly.pdbx_strand_id
1 'polypeptide(L)'
;MSGNKDIYTFQYGELKKGQTYALAMARVADNFVHSSFHDSPNYEKLLLSIFEHISKDPSMDDKMLQALENALMARQNAVLKEARDNDKDRKKFVFEKRTTGRDPNEDSGSDAEELQKRENEERLRAQARKVDIDAFQRQLQSRGAVLVDSGLPTKKKGGKGAAKAGQLSAEDAEKMKEEVALIVKEKERLDTALHTSDEELPAALEEARRSLAEYKQRAAAIGEPAAPTKEMSKSEVTQLQQKLAKQTMDKNRRALQLKAMEPNPLRDELVSVLEQRDVLAVTVERAENA
;
A
#
# COMPACT_ATOMS: atom_id res chain seq x y z
N MET A 1 -22.92 5.88 27.29
CA MET A 1 -22.67 7.08 26.48
C MET A 1 -23.00 6.73 25.04
N SER A 2 -24.15 7.16 24.50
CA SER A 2 -24.47 6.95 23.08
C SER A 2 -23.52 7.82 22.27
N GLY A 3 -22.46 7.23 21.71
CA GLY A 3 -21.64 7.92 20.73
C GLY A 3 -22.56 8.47 19.65
N ASN A 4 -22.35 9.73 19.25
CA ASN A 4 -23.09 10.37 18.17
C ASN A 4 -22.97 9.49 16.92
N LYS A 5 -23.97 8.64 16.70
CA LYS A 5 -24.09 7.86 15.47
C LYS A 5 -24.44 8.88 14.41
N ASP A 6 -23.68 8.92 13.33
CA ASP A 6 -23.87 9.89 12.26
C ASP A 6 -25.13 9.56 11.44
N ILE A 7 -26.29 9.89 12.02
CA ILE A 7 -27.62 9.63 11.43
C ILE A 7 -27.90 10.57 10.25
N TYR A 8 -27.18 11.70 10.19
CA TYR A 8 -27.41 12.76 9.22
C TYR A 8 -26.88 12.44 7.82
N THR A 9 -25.86 11.58 7.72
CA THR A 9 -25.24 11.18 6.45
C THR A 9 -26.23 10.48 5.50
N PHE A 10 -27.19 9.71 6.03
CA PHE A 10 -28.23 9.05 5.20
C PHE A 10 -29.49 9.91 5.02
N GLN A 11 -29.70 10.90 5.89
CA GLN A 11 -30.87 11.78 5.84
C GLN A 11 -30.70 12.94 4.83
N TYR A 12 -29.47 13.42 4.66
CA TYR A 12 -29.15 14.55 3.76
C TYR A 12 -28.28 14.16 2.57
N GLY A 13 -27.91 12.88 2.46
CA GLY A 13 -27.08 12.38 1.37
C GLY A 13 -27.87 12.28 0.06
N GLU A 14 -27.62 13.16 -0.89
CA GLU A 14 -28.11 13.00 -2.27
C GLU A 14 -27.20 12.07 -3.07
N LEU A 15 -27.74 10.90 -3.45
CA LEU A 15 -27.06 9.97 -4.35
C LEU A 15 -27.05 10.53 -5.78
N LYS A 16 -25.90 11.06 -6.19
CA LYS A 16 -25.65 11.39 -7.59
C LYS A 16 -25.68 10.12 -8.43
N LYS A 17 -26.27 10.19 -9.63
CA LYS A 17 -26.32 9.05 -10.56
C LYS A 17 -24.90 8.65 -10.98
N GLY A 18 -24.59 7.35 -10.88
CA GLY A 18 -23.36 6.76 -11.39
C GLY A 18 -22.75 5.71 -10.46
N GLN A 19 -22.05 4.74 -11.04
CA GLN A 19 -21.46 3.61 -10.33
C GLN A 19 -20.46 4.05 -9.24
N THR A 20 -19.67 5.09 -9.49
CA THR A 20 -18.69 5.61 -8.52
C THR A 20 -19.36 6.16 -7.26
N TYR A 21 -20.48 6.87 -7.41
CA TYR A 21 -21.23 7.42 -6.28
C TYR A 21 -21.97 6.32 -5.52
N ALA A 22 -22.51 5.32 -6.22
CA ALA A 22 -23.09 4.14 -5.59
C ALA A 22 -22.04 3.36 -4.77
N LEU A 23 -20.81 3.21 -5.29
CA LEU A 23 -19.72 2.53 -4.59
C LEU A 23 -19.20 3.34 -3.40
N ALA A 24 -19.11 4.66 -3.52
CA ALA A 24 -18.78 5.55 -2.41
C ALA A 24 -19.84 5.45 -1.30
N MET A 25 -21.12 5.47 -1.66
CA MET A 25 -22.21 5.32 -0.69
C MET A 25 -22.23 3.93 -0.04
N ALA A 26 -21.92 2.88 -0.79
CA ALA A 26 -21.78 1.53 -0.25
C ALA A 26 -20.66 1.46 0.80
N ARG A 27 -19.52 2.14 0.58
CA ARG A 27 -18.43 2.24 1.57
C ARG A 27 -18.84 3.04 2.80
N VAL A 28 -19.56 4.13 2.63
CA VAL A 28 -20.07 4.93 3.75
C VAL A 28 -21.07 4.12 4.58
N ALA A 29 -21.97 3.38 3.93
CA ALA A 29 -22.91 2.46 4.59
C ALA A 29 -22.19 1.33 5.34
N ASP A 30 -21.22 0.67 4.71
CA ASP A 30 -20.43 -0.39 5.33
C ASP A 30 -19.67 0.13 6.56
N ASN A 31 -18.97 1.26 6.42
CA ASN A 31 -18.27 1.89 7.52
C ASN A 31 -19.21 2.31 8.65
N PHE A 32 -20.38 2.86 8.34
CA PHE A 32 -21.36 3.23 9.36
C PHE A 32 -21.86 2.02 10.14
N VAL A 33 -22.27 0.96 9.43
CA VAL A 33 -22.78 -0.27 10.03
C VAL A 33 -21.69 -0.92 10.89
N HIS A 34 -20.47 -1.04 10.36
CA HIS A 34 -19.35 -1.64 11.07
C HIS A 34 -18.94 -0.80 12.29
N SER A 35 -18.61 0.47 12.11
CA SER A 35 -18.15 1.33 13.22
C SER A 35 -19.20 1.49 14.32
N SER A 36 -20.47 1.64 13.97
CA SER A 36 -21.53 1.96 14.93
C SER A 36 -22.14 0.74 15.62
N PHE A 37 -21.97 -0.46 15.05
CA PHE A 37 -22.66 -1.65 15.52
C PHE A 37 -21.80 -2.92 15.63
N HIS A 38 -20.53 -2.96 15.22
CA HIS A 38 -19.72 -4.20 15.29
C HIS A 38 -19.61 -4.82 16.69
N ASP A 39 -19.52 -3.98 17.73
CA ASP A 39 -19.49 -4.41 19.14
C ASP A 39 -20.88 -4.78 19.70
N SER A 40 -21.94 -4.58 18.93
CA SER A 40 -23.30 -4.89 19.36
C SER A 40 -23.55 -6.40 19.30
N PRO A 41 -24.16 -7.01 20.33
CA PRO A 41 -24.56 -8.42 20.28
C PRO A 41 -25.61 -8.71 19.19
N ASN A 42 -26.22 -7.66 18.62
CA ASN A 42 -27.20 -7.77 17.53
C ASN A 42 -26.60 -7.45 16.15
N TYR A 43 -25.29 -7.27 16.03
CA TYR A 43 -24.63 -6.92 14.77
C TYR A 43 -24.95 -7.90 13.64
N GLU A 44 -24.84 -9.20 13.92
CA GLU A 44 -25.15 -10.25 12.93
C GLU A 44 -26.62 -10.24 12.52
N LYS A 45 -27.54 -10.03 13.48
CA LYS A 45 -28.98 -9.93 13.20
C LYS A 45 -29.30 -8.71 12.33
N LEU A 46 -28.61 -7.59 12.57
CA LEU A 46 -28.74 -6.38 11.77
C LEU A 46 -28.27 -6.62 10.33
N LEU A 47 -27.10 -7.24 10.15
CA LEU A 47 -26.57 -7.58 8.83
C LEU A 47 -27.52 -8.51 8.06
N LEU A 48 -28.02 -9.56 8.71
CA LEU A 48 -29.00 -10.48 8.11
C LEU A 48 -30.28 -9.76 7.69
N SER A 49 -30.79 -8.85 8.52
CA SER A 49 -31.98 -8.05 8.20
C SER A 49 -31.75 -7.11 7.02
N ILE A 50 -30.56 -6.52 6.89
CA ILE A 50 -30.19 -5.69 5.73
C ILE A 50 -30.17 -6.53 4.45
N PHE A 51 -29.52 -7.71 4.49
CA PHE A 51 -29.48 -8.61 3.33
C PHE A 51 -30.87 -9.13 2.94
N GLU A 52 -31.71 -9.44 3.92
CA GLU A 52 -33.10 -9.86 3.68
C GLU A 52 -33.93 -8.74 3.04
N HIS A 53 -33.71 -7.48 3.47
CA HIS A 53 -34.39 -6.35 2.85
C HIS A 53 -33.92 -6.10 1.42
N ILE A 54 -32.63 -6.19 1.16
CA ILE A 54 -32.06 -6.03 -0.18
C ILE A 54 -32.56 -7.13 -1.11
N SER A 55 -32.56 -8.39 -0.67
CA SER A 55 -32.98 -9.52 -1.52
C SER A 55 -34.48 -9.52 -1.86
N LYS A 56 -35.29 -8.84 -1.04
CA LYS A 56 -36.73 -8.65 -1.26
C LYS A 56 -37.06 -7.32 -1.97
N ASP A 57 -36.05 -6.50 -2.28
CA ASP A 57 -36.29 -5.21 -2.93
C ASP A 57 -36.77 -5.42 -4.38
N PRO A 58 -37.88 -4.80 -4.80
CA PRO A 58 -38.41 -4.93 -6.17
C PRO A 58 -37.44 -4.50 -7.28
N SER A 59 -36.40 -3.74 -6.93
CA SER A 59 -35.35 -3.29 -7.86
C SER A 59 -34.22 -4.31 -8.07
N MET A 60 -34.15 -5.38 -7.27
CA MET A 60 -33.20 -6.47 -7.47
C MET A 60 -33.71 -7.45 -8.52
N ASP A 61 -33.08 -7.45 -9.69
CA ASP A 61 -33.36 -8.44 -10.73
C ASP A 61 -32.61 -9.77 -10.46
N ASP A 62 -33.04 -10.84 -11.12
CA ASP A 62 -32.44 -12.18 -10.96
C ASP A 62 -30.93 -12.21 -11.26
N LYS A 63 -30.46 -11.33 -12.16
CA LYS A 63 -29.04 -11.24 -12.51
C LYS A 63 -28.24 -10.60 -11.38
N MET A 64 -28.79 -9.59 -10.71
CA MET A 64 -28.20 -8.91 -9.56
C MET A 64 -28.22 -9.83 -8.34
N LEU A 65 -29.28 -10.61 -8.13
CA LEU A 65 -29.34 -11.63 -7.10
C LEU A 65 -28.27 -12.72 -7.32
N GLN A 66 -28.14 -13.21 -8.55
CA GLN A 66 -27.10 -14.19 -8.88
C GLN A 66 -25.68 -13.63 -8.71
N ALA A 67 -25.47 -12.35 -9.07
CA ALA A 67 -24.19 -11.67 -8.86
C ALA A 67 -23.87 -11.51 -7.37
N LEU A 68 -24.87 -11.19 -6.55
CA LEU A 68 -24.74 -11.09 -5.10
C LEU A 68 -24.38 -12.45 -4.47
N GLU A 69 -25.07 -13.52 -4.87
CA GLU A 69 -24.76 -14.88 -4.42
C GLU A 69 -23.33 -15.29 -4.75
N ASN A 70 -22.90 -15.07 -6.00
CA ASN A 70 -21.53 -15.37 -6.43
C ASN A 70 -20.48 -14.57 -5.63
N ALA A 71 -20.76 -13.30 -5.32
CA ALA A 71 -19.87 -12.47 -4.50
C ALA A 71 -19.78 -12.97 -3.05
N LEU A 72 -20.91 -13.42 -2.47
CA LEU A 72 -20.94 -14.00 -1.13
C LEU A 72 -20.15 -15.31 -1.07
N MET A 73 -20.33 -16.20 -2.04
CA MET A 73 -19.57 -17.45 -2.15
C MET A 73 -18.07 -17.19 -2.30
N ALA A 74 -17.69 -16.22 -3.13
CA ALA A 74 -16.29 -15.81 -3.28
C ALA A 74 -15.70 -15.28 -1.96
N ARG A 75 -16.46 -14.47 -1.21
CA ARG A 75 -16.04 -13.96 0.10
C ARG A 75 -15.91 -15.07 1.13
N GLN A 76 -16.86 -15.99 1.20
CA GLN A 76 -16.79 -17.15 2.10
C GLN A 76 -15.55 -18.00 1.81
N ASN A 77 -15.27 -18.28 0.54
CA ASN A 77 -14.08 -19.01 0.13
C ASN A 77 -12.79 -18.27 0.48
N ALA A 78 -12.75 -16.94 0.35
CA ALA A 78 -11.61 -16.13 0.77
C ALA A 78 -11.37 -16.20 2.29
N VAL A 79 -12.42 -16.09 3.10
CA VAL A 79 -12.33 -16.21 4.57
C VAL A 79 -11.86 -17.60 4.98
N LEU A 80 -12.39 -18.66 4.37
CA LEU A 80 -11.96 -20.04 4.62
C LEU A 80 -10.50 -20.27 4.21
N LYS A 81 -10.06 -19.65 3.10
CA LYS A 81 -8.67 -19.71 2.65
C LYS A 81 -7.74 -18.98 3.62
N GLU A 82 -8.09 -17.77 4.04
CA GLU A 82 -7.33 -17.00 5.04
C GLU A 82 -7.22 -17.76 6.37
N ALA A 83 -8.31 -18.38 6.84
CA ALA A 83 -8.29 -19.24 8.02
C ALA A 83 -7.36 -20.46 7.84
N ARG A 84 -7.35 -21.08 6.65
CA ARG A 84 -6.44 -22.20 6.33
C ARG A 84 -4.98 -21.77 6.26
N ASP A 85 -4.71 -20.61 5.67
CA ASP A 85 -3.35 -20.09 5.54
C ASP A 85 -2.81 -19.66 6.92
N ASN A 86 -3.64 -19.02 7.75
CA ASN A 86 -3.30 -18.74 9.15
C ASN A 86 -3.07 -20.02 9.99
N ASP A 87 -3.81 -21.12 9.75
CA ASP A 87 -3.58 -22.42 10.41
C ASP A 87 -2.27 -23.08 9.95
N LYS A 88 -1.91 -22.97 8.67
CA LYS A 88 -0.61 -23.43 8.15
C LYS A 88 0.55 -22.64 8.75
N ASP A 89 0.42 -21.32 8.84
CA ASP A 89 1.43 -20.45 9.41
C ASP A 89 1.61 -20.73 10.91
N ARG A 90 0.50 -20.97 11.64
CA ARG A 90 0.53 -21.43 13.02
C ARG A 90 1.25 -22.78 13.17
N LYS A 91 0.97 -23.76 12.30
CA LYS A 91 1.63 -25.07 12.32
C LYS A 91 3.12 -24.99 11.97
N LYS A 92 3.49 -24.15 11.01
CA LYS A 92 4.88 -23.91 10.62
C LYS A 92 5.67 -23.25 11.76
N PHE A 93 5.10 -22.25 12.41
CA PHE A 93 5.70 -21.59 13.58
C PHE A 93 5.87 -22.55 14.77
N VAL A 94 4.89 -23.45 15.00
CA VAL A 94 5.01 -24.50 16.04
C VAL A 94 6.09 -25.52 15.69
N PHE A 95 6.25 -25.89 14.42
CA PHE A 95 7.26 -26.86 14.00
C PHE A 95 8.68 -26.29 14.12
N GLU A 96 8.89 -25.06 13.69
CA GLU A 96 10.19 -24.36 13.72
C GLU A 96 10.67 -24.06 15.16
N LYS A 97 9.73 -23.81 16.08
CA LYS A 97 10.02 -23.72 17.52
C LYS A 97 10.34 -25.06 18.18
N ARG A 98 9.82 -26.18 17.69
CA ARG A 98 10.19 -27.52 18.21
C ARG A 98 11.59 -27.94 17.81
N THR A 99 12.06 -27.52 16.63
CA THR A 99 13.39 -27.89 16.13
C THR A 99 14.53 -27.08 16.76
N THR A 100 14.24 -25.96 17.42
CA THR A 100 15.25 -25.02 17.93
C THR A 100 15.47 -25.06 19.44
N GLY A 101 14.81 -25.94 20.20
CA GLY A 101 15.12 -26.06 21.63
C GLY A 101 14.20 -26.96 22.44
N ARG A 102 14.26 -28.28 22.24
CA ARG A 102 13.73 -29.21 23.24
C ARG A 102 14.62 -30.44 23.40
N ASP A 103 15.25 -30.54 24.56
CA ASP A 103 15.80 -31.78 25.11
C ASP A 103 14.61 -32.77 25.30
N PRO A 104 14.68 -34.03 24.82
CA PRO A 104 13.53 -34.94 24.80
C PRO A 104 12.94 -35.34 26.17
N ASN A 105 13.46 -34.84 27.30
CA ASN A 105 13.13 -35.34 28.64
C ASN A 105 12.31 -34.41 29.55
N GLU A 106 11.89 -33.21 29.13
CA GLU A 106 11.01 -32.36 29.95
C GLU A 106 9.55 -32.47 29.53
N ASP A 107 8.91 -33.49 30.09
CA ASP A 107 7.46 -33.67 30.17
C ASP A 107 7.01 -33.27 31.58
N SER A 108 6.44 -32.06 31.75
CA SER A 108 5.51 -31.69 32.83
C SER A 108 5.17 -30.19 32.81
N GLY A 109 3.87 -29.84 32.77
CA GLY A 109 3.37 -28.54 33.22
C GLY A 109 2.48 -27.75 32.24
N SER A 110 1.40 -28.35 31.74
CA SER A 110 0.53 -27.79 30.68
C SER A 110 -0.34 -26.58 31.06
N ASP A 111 -0.37 -26.12 32.31
CA ASP A 111 -1.44 -25.20 32.76
C ASP A 111 -0.93 -23.79 33.10
N ALA A 112 0.38 -23.60 33.28
CA ALA A 112 0.96 -22.28 33.63
C ALA A 112 1.26 -21.41 32.40
N GLU A 113 1.54 -22.02 31.24
CA GLU A 113 1.89 -21.31 30.00
C GLU A 113 0.67 -20.69 29.31
N GLU A 114 -0.53 -21.27 29.47
CA GLU A 114 -1.76 -20.72 28.88
C GLU A 114 -2.20 -19.41 29.55
N LEU A 115 -1.98 -19.26 30.86
CA LEU A 115 -2.29 -18.04 31.60
C LEU A 115 -1.36 -16.88 31.22
N GLN A 116 -0.05 -17.13 31.10
CA GLN A 116 0.90 -16.13 30.62
C GLN A 116 0.65 -15.71 29.16
N LYS A 117 0.20 -16.65 28.32
CA LYS A 117 -0.12 -16.36 26.92
C LYS A 117 -1.34 -15.44 26.79
N ARG A 118 -2.36 -15.62 27.65
CA ARG A 118 -3.55 -14.75 27.67
C ARG A 118 -3.22 -13.32 28.11
N GLU A 119 -2.42 -13.15 29.16
CA GLU A 119 -2.00 -11.81 29.61
C GLU A 119 -1.16 -11.08 28.53
N ASN A 120 -0.26 -11.79 27.86
CA ASN A 120 0.53 -11.20 26.77
C ASN A 120 -0.33 -10.87 25.53
N GLU A 121 -1.30 -11.72 25.17
CA GLU A 121 -2.23 -11.43 24.06
C GLU A 121 -3.12 -10.23 24.35
N GLU A 122 -3.60 -10.05 25.59
CA GLU A 122 -4.36 -8.86 25.97
C GLU A 122 -3.50 -7.59 25.95
N ARG A 123 -2.23 -7.69 26.36
CA ARG A 123 -1.29 -6.57 26.34
C ARG A 123 -0.94 -6.13 24.91
N LEU A 124 -0.77 -7.09 23.99
CA LEU A 124 -0.60 -6.85 22.56
C LEU A 124 -1.87 -6.29 21.90
N ARG A 125 -3.06 -6.78 22.27
CA ARG A 125 -4.34 -6.20 21.81
C ARG A 125 -4.54 -4.77 22.30
N ALA A 126 -4.15 -4.47 23.53
CA ALA A 126 -4.23 -3.11 24.09
C ALA A 126 -3.25 -2.15 23.39
N GLN A 127 -2.07 -2.62 22.96
CA GLN A 127 -1.13 -1.83 22.14
C GLN A 127 -1.61 -1.65 20.70
N ALA A 128 -2.18 -2.68 20.07
CA ALA A 128 -2.73 -2.59 18.71
C ALA A 128 -3.92 -1.63 18.60
N ARG A 129 -4.68 -1.43 19.69
CA ARG A 129 -5.76 -0.43 19.78
C ARG A 129 -5.28 1.03 19.89
N LYS A 130 -3.98 1.27 20.05
CA LYS A 130 -3.37 2.61 20.17
C LYS A 130 -2.53 3.03 18.96
N VAL A 131 -2.72 2.40 17.81
CA VAL A 131 -2.19 2.97 16.57
C VAL A 131 -3.27 3.91 16.04
N ASP A 132 -3.22 5.13 16.56
CA ASP A 132 -4.04 6.25 16.12
C ASP A 132 -3.78 6.44 14.62
N ILE A 133 -4.76 6.06 13.79
CA ILE A 133 -4.65 6.03 12.32
C ILE A 133 -4.26 7.43 11.82
N ASP A 134 -4.72 8.47 12.52
CA ASP A 134 -4.38 9.86 12.24
C ASP A 134 -2.93 10.20 12.58
N ALA A 135 -2.36 9.62 13.66
CA ALA A 135 -0.94 9.78 13.98
C ALA A 135 -0.06 9.03 12.99
N PHE A 136 -0.49 7.83 12.55
CA PHE A 136 0.20 7.05 11.53
C PHE A 136 0.16 7.74 10.16
N GLN A 137 -0.98 8.34 9.81
CA GLN A 137 -1.16 9.09 8.56
C GLN A 137 -0.36 10.41 8.55
N ARG A 138 -0.27 11.11 9.70
CA ARG A 138 0.62 12.27 9.85
C ARG A 138 2.10 11.88 9.77
N GLN A 139 2.48 10.72 10.32
CA GLN A 139 3.85 10.23 10.25
C GLN A 139 4.25 9.85 8.82
N LEU A 140 3.32 9.27 8.03
CA LEU A 140 3.49 9.01 6.60
C LEU A 140 3.63 10.32 5.80
N GLN A 141 2.76 11.30 6.05
CA GLN A 141 2.83 12.62 5.39
C GLN A 141 4.12 13.38 5.75
N SER A 142 4.57 13.33 7.00
CA SER A 142 5.83 13.96 7.44
C SER A 142 7.09 13.33 6.85
N ARG A 143 7.00 12.07 6.41
CA ARG A 143 8.09 11.33 5.76
C ARG A 143 7.95 11.30 4.23
N GLY A 144 7.13 12.19 3.67
CA GLY A 144 6.98 12.36 2.22
C GLY A 144 6.09 11.31 1.53
N ALA A 145 5.46 10.40 2.27
CA ALA A 145 4.45 9.51 1.71
C ALA A 145 3.12 10.26 1.61
N VAL A 146 2.93 10.94 0.48
CA VAL A 146 1.59 11.35 0.05
C VAL A 146 0.88 10.07 -0.38
N LEU A 147 -0.24 9.75 0.28
CA LEU A 147 -1.27 8.91 -0.35
C LEU A 147 -1.69 9.67 -1.59
N VAL A 148 -1.05 9.36 -2.72
CA VAL A 148 -1.53 9.76 -4.03
C VAL A 148 -2.89 9.10 -4.13
N ASP A 149 -3.93 9.91 -3.91
CA ASP A 149 -5.29 9.60 -4.32
C ASP A 149 -5.14 9.04 -5.74
N SER A 150 -5.39 7.74 -5.88
CA SER A 150 -5.18 7.02 -7.12
C SER A 150 -5.84 7.81 -8.24
N GLY A 151 -4.99 8.44 -9.07
CA GLY A 151 -5.39 9.36 -10.12
C GLY A 151 -6.20 8.65 -11.20
N LEU A 152 -7.48 8.44 -10.92
CA LEU A 152 -8.48 8.34 -11.96
C LEU A 152 -8.84 9.78 -12.34
N PRO A 153 -8.50 10.25 -13.55
CA PRO A 153 -8.75 11.63 -13.94
C PRO A 153 -10.27 11.90 -13.94
N THR A 154 -10.71 12.81 -13.08
CA THR A 154 -12.02 13.42 -13.19
C THR A 154 -12.10 14.15 -14.53
N LYS A 155 -12.84 13.57 -15.48
CA LYS A 155 -13.12 14.19 -16.79
C LYS A 155 -13.72 15.58 -16.59
N LYS A 156 -12.91 16.63 -16.80
CA LYS A 156 -13.42 17.95 -17.17
C LYS A 156 -14.03 17.84 -18.56
N LYS A 157 -15.32 18.12 -18.63
CA LYS A 157 -16.13 18.12 -19.85
C LYS A 157 -15.85 19.42 -20.60
N GLY A 158 -15.20 19.35 -21.76
CA GLY A 158 -15.11 20.49 -22.69
C GLY A 158 -14.06 20.34 -23.78
N GLY A 159 -14.51 20.36 -25.04
CA GLY A 159 -13.66 20.70 -26.20
C GLY A 159 -13.24 19.52 -27.09
N LYS A 160 -13.68 19.53 -28.34
CA LYS A 160 -13.36 18.59 -29.43
C LYS A 160 -11.86 18.36 -29.60
N GLY A 161 -11.44 17.10 -29.49
CA GLY A 161 -10.11 16.60 -29.86
C GLY A 161 -9.97 15.16 -29.37
N ALA A 162 -10.36 14.19 -30.20
CA ALA A 162 -10.48 12.80 -29.81
C ALA A 162 -9.11 12.13 -29.60
N ALA A 163 -8.62 12.06 -28.36
CA ALA A 163 -7.65 11.04 -27.96
C ALA A 163 -8.38 9.68 -27.86
N LYS A 164 -7.85 8.65 -28.53
CA LYS A 164 -8.42 7.30 -28.52
C LYS A 164 -8.39 6.73 -27.10
N ALA A 165 -9.50 6.13 -26.68
CA ALA A 165 -9.60 5.45 -25.39
C ALA A 165 -8.54 4.34 -25.25
N GLY A 166 -7.58 4.53 -24.34
CA GLY A 166 -6.52 3.55 -24.04
C GLY A 166 -5.08 4.02 -24.32
N GLN A 167 -4.87 5.26 -24.79
CA GLN A 167 -3.56 5.91 -24.79
C GLN A 167 -3.44 6.85 -23.59
N LEU A 168 -2.31 6.79 -22.87
CA LEU A 168 -1.92 7.85 -21.95
C LEU A 168 -1.48 9.06 -22.78
N SER A 169 -1.76 10.28 -22.29
CA SER A 169 -1.19 11.49 -22.88
C SER A 169 0.34 11.40 -22.85
N ALA A 170 1.03 12.09 -23.77
CA ALA A 170 2.49 12.10 -23.80
C ALA A 170 3.08 12.56 -22.44
N GLU A 171 2.41 13.48 -21.75
CA GLU A 171 2.78 13.96 -20.41
C GLU A 171 2.60 12.87 -19.34
N ASP A 172 1.47 12.16 -19.31
CA ASP A 172 1.21 11.11 -18.31
C ASP A 172 2.12 9.89 -18.54
N ALA A 173 2.43 9.60 -19.81
CA ALA A 173 3.38 8.56 -20.19
C ALA A 173 4.81 8.89 -19.74
N GLU A 174 5.22 10.15 -19.85
CA GLU A 174 6.54 10.59 -19.40
C GLU A 174 6.65 10.56 -17.87
N LYS A 175 5.63 11.04 -17.16
CA LYS A 175 5.55 10.93 -15.69
C LYS A 175 5.69 9.49 -15.20
N MET A 176 5.00 8.55 -15.85
CA MET A 176 5.10 7.14 -15.47
C MET A 176 6.51 6.55 -15.75
N LYS A 177 7.20 7.01 -16.80
CA LYS A 177 8.60 6.61 -17.05
C LYS A 177 9.54 7.18 -15.99
N GLU A 178 9.33 8.42 -15.61
CA GLU A 178 10.09 9.11 -14.56
C GLU A 178 9.90 8.40 -13.20
N GLU A 179 8.66 8.04 -12.85
CA GLU A 179 8.37 7.24 -11.66
C GLU A 179 9.08 5.89 -11.68
N VAL A 180 9.06 5.18 -12.83
CA VAL A 180 9.80 3.92 -12.95
C VAL A 180 11.32 4.13 -12.78
N ALA A 181 11.88 5.20 -13.36
CA ALA A 181 13.30 5.51 -13.25
C ALA A 181 13.69 5.79 -11.78
N LEU A 182 12.90 6.61 -11.09
CA LEU A 182 13.11 6.92 -9.67
C LEU A 182 13.00 5.67 -8.78
N ILE A 183 12.00 4.81 -9.01
CA ILE A 183 11.83 3.56 -8.23
C ILE A 183 13.01 2.61 -8.47
N VAL A 184 13.54 2.54 -9.69
CA VAL A 184 14.73 1.72 -10.00
C VAL A 184 15.96 2.26 -9.26
N LYS A 185 16.20 3.58 -9.29
CA LYS A 185 17.31 4.19 -8.54
C LYS A 185 17.14 4.00 -7.03
N GLU A 186 15.94 4.16 -6.48
CA GLU A 186 15.65 3.92 -5.06
C GLU A 186 15.92 2.45 -4.68
N LYS A 187 15.56 1.50 -5.55
CA LYS A 187 15.89 0.08 -5.36
C LYS A 187 17.40 -0.17 -5.35
N GLU A 188 18.15 0.44 -6.26
CA GLU A 188 19.61 0.34 -6.33
C GLU A 188 20.27 0.95 -5.09
N ARG A 189 19.83 2.14 -4.68
CA ARG A 189 20.24 2.80 -3.45
C ARG A 189 20.04 1.94 -2.21
N LEU A 190 18.87 1.33 -2.07
CA LEU A 190 18.59 0.41 -0.97
C LEU A 190 19.46 -0.86 -1.04
N ASP A 191 19.82 -1.32 -2.24
CA ASP A 191 20.76 -2.44 -2.41
C ASP A 191 22.16 -2.08 -1.94
N THR A 192 22.67 -0.92 -2.37
CA THR A 192 23.96 -0.40 -1.96
C THR A 192 23.99 -0.28 -0.44
N ALA A 193 22.99 0.39 0.12
CA ALA A 193 22.87 0.55 1.56
C ALA A 193 22.65 -0.76 2.32
N LEU A 194 22.21 -1.86 1.70
CA LEU A 194 22.11 -3.18 2.32
C LEU A 194 23.43 -3.95 2.29
N HIS A 195 24.16 -3.87 1.18
CA HIS A 195 25.35 -4.67 0.92
C HIS A 195 26.66 -3.99 1.33
N THR A 196 26.66 -2.68 1.59
CA THR A 196 27.81 -2.00 2.18
C THR A 196 27.99 -2.46 3.63
N SER A 197 29.18 -2.97 3.96
CA SER A 197 29.53 -3.32 5.34
C SER A 197 29.76 -2.08 6.18
N ASP A 198 29.67 -2.18 7.51
CA ASP A 198 29.83 -1.01 8.39
C ASP A 198 31.24 -0.39 8.31
N GLU A 199 32.25 -1.18 7.98
CA GLU A 199 33.63 -0.72 7.79
C GLU A 199 33.81 0.09 6.49
N GLU A 200 33.01 -0.21 5.46
CA GLU A 200 33.05 0.45 4.15
C GLU A 200 32.13 1.67 4.06
N LEU A 201 31.20 1.85 5.02
CA LEU A 201 30.25 2.98 5.04
C LEU A 201 30.92 4.35 4.89
N PRO A 202 32.04 4.67 5.58
CA PRO A 202 32.69 5.97 5.42
C PRO A 202 33.24 6.19 4.00
N ALA A 203 33.82 5.15 3.40
CA ALA A 203 34.36 5.23 2.04
C ALA A 203 33.23 5.37 1.00
N ALA A 204 32.15 4.60 1.16
CA ALA A 204 30.96 4.67 0.33
C ALA A 204 30.27 6.04 0.42
N LEU A 205 30.25 6.66 1.61
CA LEU A 205 29.73 8.00 1.82
C LEU A 205 30.53 9.06 1.06
N GLU A 206 31.86 8.99 1.12
CA GLU A 206 32.72 9.93 0.40
C GLU A 206 32.57 9.79 -1.12
N GLU A 207 32.45 8.55 -1.62
CA GLU A 207 32.16 8.29 -3.03
C GLU A 207 30.77 8.79 -3.45
N ALA A 208 29.76 8.57 -2.61
CA ALA A 208 28.40 9.06 -2.84
C ALA A 208 28.35 10.60 -2.87
N ARG A 209 29.09 11.27 -1.98
CA ARG A 209 29.21 12.74 -1.97
C ARG A 209 29.94 13.28 -3.21
N ARG A 210 31.01 12.61 -3.66
CA ARG A 210 31.72 12.98 -4.90
C ARG A 210 30.81 12.86 -6.11
N SER A 211 30.15 11.71 -6.26
CA SER A 211 29.21 11.50 -7.38
C SER A 211 28.04 12.49 -7.35
N LEU A 212 27.49 12.81 -6.17
CA LEU A 212 26.49 13.86 -6.03
C LEU A 212 27.00 15.23 -6.50
N ALA A 213 28.25 15.60 -6.18
CA ALA A 213 28.83 16.85 -6.66
C ALA A 213 28.97 16.87 -8.20
N GLU A 214 29.36 15.76 -8.81
CA GLU A 214 29.40 15.62 -10.28
C GLU A 214 28.01 15.78 -10.91
N TYR A 215 26.99 15.12 -10.36
CA TYR A 215 25.61 15.25 -10.86
C TYR A 215 25.05 16.66 -10.65
N LYS A 216 25.42 17.36 -9.56
CA LYS A 216 25.07 18.78 -9.39
C LYS A 216 25.67 19.66 -10.49
N GLN A 217 26.94 19.42 -10.85
CA GLN A 217 27.60 20.16 -11.93
C GLN A 217 26.94 19.86 -13.29
N ARG A 218 26.65 18.58 -13.57
CA ARG A 218 25.99 18.18 -14.81
C ARG A 218 24.57 18.75 -14.91
N ALA A 219 23.79 18.67 -13.84
CA ALA A 219 22.44 19.23 -13.81
C ALA A 219 22.45 20.76 -14.02
N ALA A 220 23.45 21.48 -13.50
CA ALA A 220 23.60 22.91 -13.72
C ALA A 220 24.00 23.29 -15.16
N ALA A 221 24.63 22.37 -15.90
CA ALA A 221 25.03 22.57 -17.29
C ALA A 221 23.90 22.26 -18.30
N ILE A 222 22.80 21.67 -17.83
CA ILE A 222 21.70 21.20 -18.65
C ILE A 222 20.57 22.25 -18.65
N GLY A 223 20.11 22.63 -19.85
CA GLY A 223 18.94 23.50 -20.03
C GLY A 223 17.60 22.76 -19.84
N GLU A 224 16.48 23.49 -19.85
CA GLU A 224 15.15 22.88 -19.68
C GLU A 224 14.90 21.76 -20.70
N PRO A 225 14.42 20.58 -20.25
CA PRO A 225 14.17 19.44 -21.13
C PRO A 225 13.05 19.76 -22.12
N ALA A 226 13.21 19.30 -23.37
CA ALA A 226 12.23 19.48 -24.43
C ALA A 226 10.91 18.77 -24.09
N ALA A 227 9.78 19.36 -24.52
CA ALA A 227 8.45 18.82 -24.24
C ALA A 227 8.25 17.43 -24.87
N PRO A 228 7.56 16.50 -24.17
CA PRO A 228 7.35 15.14 -24.66
C PRO A 228 6.46 15.15 -25.91
N THR A 229 7.00 14.69 -27.03
CA THR A 229 6.28 14.63 -28.32
C THR A 229 5.68 13.26 -28.64
N LYS A 230 6.03 12.21 -27.87
CA LYS A 230 5.70 10.82 -28.21
C LYS A 230 4.61 10.24 -27.31
N GLU A 231 3.44 10.02 -27.89
CA GLU A 231 2.37 9.22 -27.27
C GLU A 231 2.77 7.74 -27.18
N MET A 232 2.37 7.06 -26.11
CA MET A 232 2.57 5.62 -25.95
C MET A 232 1.37 4.80 -26.38
N SER A 233 1.65 3.64 -26.98
CA SER A 233 0.64 2.63 -27.28
C SER A 233 0.12 1.94 -26.01
N LYS A 234 -1.09 1.38 -26.08
CA LYS A 234 -1.71 0.65 -24.96
C LYS A 234 -0.84 -0.51 -24.45
N SER A 235 -0.12 -1.20 -25.34
CA SER A 235 0.80 -2.28 -24.98
C SER A 235 2.00 -1.78 -24.18
N GLU A 236 2.60 -0.66 -24.58
CA GLU A 236 3.71 -0.04 -23.85
C GLU A 236 3.26 0.45 -22.46
N VAL A 237 2.04 1.00 -22.36
CA VAL A 237 1.44 1.39 -21.07
C VAL A 237 1.31 0.18 -20.15
N THR A 238 0.78 -0.95 -20.64
CA THR A 238 0.62 -2.15 -19.81
C THR A 238 1.97 -2.73 -19.38
N GLN A 239 2.99 -2.69 -20.24
CA GLN A 239 4.35 -3.15 -19.89
C GLN A 239 4.99 -2.24 -18.84
N LEU A 240 4.83 -0.92 -18.94
CA LEU A 240 5.31 0.02 -17.94
C LEU A 240 4.62 -0.15 -16.59
N GLN A 241 3.30 -0.36 -16.58
CA GLN A 241 2.55 -0.65 -15.35
C GLN A 241 3.03 -1.95 -14.68
N GLN A 242 3.26 -3.01 -15.46
CA GLN A 242 3.82 -4.26 -14.94
C GLN A 242 5.24 -4.06 -14.39
N LYS A 243 6.08 -3.30 -15.10
CA LYS A 243 7.44 -2.97 -14.65
C LYS A 243 7.42 -2.15 -13.36
N LEU A 244 6.56 -1.14 -13.27
CA LEU A 244 6.38 -0.31 -12.07
C LEU A 244 5.95 -1.16 -10.87
N ALA A 245 4.95 -2.03 -11.04
CA ALA A 245 4.49 -2.92 -9.98
C ALA A 245 5.60 -3.85 -9.48
N LYS A 246 6.38 -4.44 -10.40
CA LYS A 246 7.51 -5.33 -10.06
C LYS A 246 8.60 -4.58 -9.30
N GLN A 247 9.05 -3.43 -9.81
CA GLN A 247 10.12 -2.67 -9.16
C GLN A 247 9.68 -2.13 -7.80
N THR A 248 8.41 -1.73 -7.65
CA THR A 248 7.84 -1.31 -6.36
C THR A 248 7.88 -2.43 -5.32
N MET A 249 7.51 -3.66 -5.72
CA MET A 249 7.55 -4.81 -4.82
C MET A 249 8.97 -5.14 -4.37
N ASP A 250 9.93 -5.18 -5.31
CA ASP A 250 11.35 -5.44 -5.03
C ASP A 250 11.94 -4.37 -4.10
N LYS A 251 11.64 -3.09 -4.37
CA LYS A 251 12.04 -1.96 -3.54
C LYS A 251 11.51 -2.09 -2.12
N ASN A 252 10.22 -2.38 -1.96
CA ASN A 252 9.60 -2.56 -0.64
C ASN A 252 10.23 -3.72 0.14
N ARG A 253 10.58 -4.81 -0.55
CA ARG A 253 11.31 -5.93 0.05
C ARG A 253 12.67 -5.50 0.60
N ARG A 254 13.45 -4.72 -0.16
CA ARG A 254 14.75 -4.19 0.28
C ARG A 254 14.61 -3.19 1.42
N ALA A 255 13.61 -2.31 1.36
CA ALA A 255 13.33 -1.37 2.45
C ALA A 255 13.01 -2.09 3.77
N LEU A 256 12.25 -3.19 3.71
CA LEU A 256 11.97 -4.03 4.88
C LEU A 256 13.23 -4.74 5.41
N GLN A 257 14.11 -5.21 4.52
CA GLN A 257 15.40 -5.79 4.92
C GLN A 257 16.27 -4.76 5.62
N LEU A 258 16.36 -3.54 5.07
CA LEU A 258 17.17 -2.47 5.65
C LEU A 258 16.63 -2.05 7.02
N LYS A 259 15.30 -2.00 7.17
CA LYS A 259 14.63 -1.72 8.45
C LYS A 259 14.83 -2.82 9.50
N ALA A 260 15.10 -4.05 9.06
CA ALA A 260 15.38 -5.17 9.95
C ALA A 260 16.86 -5.23 10.39
N MET A 261 17.75 -4.47 9.75
CA MET A 261 19.13 -4.30 10.19
C MET A 261 19.21 -3.37 11.40
N GLU A 262 20.34 -3.43 12.11
CA GLU A 262 20.60 -2.51 13.22
C GLU A 262 20.67 -1.06 12.70
N PRO A 263 20.03 -0.09 13.38
CA PRO A 263 20.07 1.32 12.98
C PRO A 263 21.52 1.83 12.97
N ASN A 264 21.97 2.35 11.82
CA ASN A 264 23.31 2.91 11.68
C ASN A 264 23.22 4.32 11.07
N PRO A 265 23.67 5.37 11.78
CA PRO A 265 23.54 6.75 11.32
C PRO A 265 24.32 7.02 10.03
N LEU A 266 25.46 6.35 9.80
CA LEU A 266 26.23 6.49 8.57
C LEU A 266 25.52 5.85 7.38
N ARG A 267 24.78 4.76 7.63
CA ARG A 267 23.96 4.09 6.60
C ARG A 267 22.73 4.93 6.24
N ASP A 268 22.09 5.56 7.22
CA ASP A 268 21.00 6.52 7.00
C ASP A 268 21.48 7.74 6.20
N GLU A 269 22.66 8.27 6.54
CA GLU A 269 23.29 9.35 5.77
C GLU A 269 23.61 8.92 4.34
N LEU A 270 24.11 7.70 4.15
CA LEU A 270 24.42 7.15 2.82
C LEU A 270 23.16 7.09 1.96
N VAL A 271 22.05 6.60 2.52
CA VAL A 271 20.75 6.59 1.83
C VAL A 271 20.33 8.02 1.46
N SER A 272 20.49 9.00 2.36
CA SER A 272 20.12 10.39 2.08
C SER A 272 20.97 11.03 0.97
N VAL A 273 22.28 10.80 0.97
CA VAL A 273 23.19 11.33 -0.06
C VAL A 273 22.89 10.69 -1.41
N LEU A 274 22.71 9.37 -1.45
CA LEU A 274 22.36 8.66 -2.68
C LEU A 274 20.99 9.10 -3.21
N GLU A 275 20.02 9.41 -2.35
CA GLU A 275 18.72 9.94 -2.77
C GLU A 275 18.83 11.27 -3.51
N GLN A 276 19.59 12.22 -2.96
CA GLN A 276 19.83 13.49 -3.62
C GLN A 276 20.55 13.33 -4.96
N ARG A 277 21.51 12.39 -5.03
CA ARG A 277 22.23 12.04 -6.26
C ARG A 277 21.27 11.45 -7.30
N ASP A 278 20.40 10.53 -6.90
CA ASP A 278 19.51 9.80 -7.81
C ASP A 278 18.48 10.73 -8.46
N VAL A 279 17.93 11.69 -7.72
CA VAL A 279 17.03 12.72 -8.27
C VAL A 279 17.75 13.52 -9.36
N LEU A 280 18.98 13.96 -9.09
CA LEU A 280 19.78 14.69 -10.08
C LEU A 280 20.14 13.81 -11.27
N ALA A 281 20.48 12.55 -11.05
CA ALA A 281 20.79 11.60 -12.12
C ALA A 281 19.59 11.41 -13.06
N VAL A 282 18.38 11.26 -12.54
CA VAL A 282 17.17 11.14 -13.38
C VAL A 282 16.93 12.43 -14.18
N THR A 283 17.17 13.61 -13.59
CA THR A 283 17.04 14.87 -14.35
C THR A 283 18.08 15.01 -15.47
N VAL A 284 19.32 14.60 -15.22
CA VAL A 284 20.41 14.60 -16.21
C VAL A 284 20.10 13.61 -17.33
N GLU A 285 19.77 12.36 -16.98
CA GLU A 285 19.41 11.30 -17.93
C GLU A 285 18.20 11.71 -18.77
N ARG A 286 17.22 12.42 -18.20
CA ARG A 286 16.05 12.92 -18.95
C ARG A 286 16.46 13.92 -20.01
N ALA A 287 17.31 14.89 -19.67
CA ALA A 287 17.72 15.91 -20.61
C ALA A 287 18.69 15.40 -21.68
N GLU A 288 19.50 14.38 -21.37
CA GLU A 288 20.34 13.69 -22.35
C GLU A 288 19.54 12.85 -23.35
N ASN A 289 18.35 12.39 -22.96
CA ASN A 289 17.46 11.54 -23.77
C ASN A 289 16.31 12.30 -24.46
N ALA A 290 16.21 13.62 -24.27
CA ALA A 290 15.20 14.49 -24.89
C ALA A 290 15.64 14.96 -26.30
#